data_AF-A0A1S3XJL6-F1
#
_entry.id   AF-A0A1S3XJL6-F1
#
_cell.length_a   1.000
_cell.length_b   1.000
_cell.length_c   1.000
_cell.angle_alpha   90.00
_cell.angle_beta   90.00
_cell.angle_gamma   90.00
#
_symmetry.space_group_name_H-M   'P 1'
#
loop_
_entity.id
_entity.type
_entity.pdbx_description
1 polymer ?
#
loop_
_entity_poly.entity_id
_entity_poly.type
_entity_poly.pdbx_seq_one_letter_code
_entity_poly.pdbx_strand_id
1 'polypeptide(L)'
;MGIVCPDESKRIEIEEFRRMLLSYAAVHRTKAAADDEFQNPQHLPTAVEQNRELEEKKVCVTSGVSFLGIAIVNQLLLRGYSVRVIVENQEDLEKLREMEITGEMGPSMNTVEAVMASLNDVQSLSEAFNGCRGVFHTAAFVDPAGLSGYSKSMAEVEVMVSKNVTRACAITPSIKNCVLTSSLLACIWKDLNSSTTIDHDSWSDESICINNKVC
;
A
#
# COMPACT_ATOMS: atom_id res chain seq x y z
N MET A 1 -7.37 25.04 22.40
CA MET A 1 -7.09 25.90 21.22
C MET A 1 -6.23 25.09 20.29
N GLY A 2 -6.81 24.58 19.19
CA GLY A 2 -6.07 23.78 18.22
C GLY A 2 -5.18 24.69 17.39
N ILE A 3 -3.89 24.37 17.31
CA ILE A 3 -2.96 25.04 16.40
C ILE A 3 -3.29 24.51 15.00
N VAL A 4 -3.93 25.34 14.18
CA VAL A 4 -4.09 25.05 12.75
C VAL A 4 -2.71 25.14 12.13
N CYS A 5 -2.11 23.99 11.81
CA CYS A 5 -0.88 23.94 11.06
C CYS A 5 -1.18 24.44 9.63
N PRO A 6 -0.46 25.44 9.10
CA PRO A 6 -0.70 25.96 7.75
C PRO A 6 -0.60 24.85 6.70
N ASP A 7 -1.41 24.90 5.63
CA ASP A 7 -1.38 23.92 4.52
C ASP A 7 0.03 23.74 3.93
N GLU A 8 0.82 24.81 3.98
CA GLU A 8 2.22 24.86 3.57
C GLU A 8 3.13 24.01 4.47
N SER A 9 2.86 23.93 5.78
CA SER A 9 3.61 23.09 6.72
C SER A 9 3.37 21.61 6.47
N LYS A 10 2.12 21.21 6.17
CA LYS A 10 1.78 19.83 5.81
C LYS A 10 2.43 19.43 4.48
N ARG A 11 2.45 20.33 3.49
CA ARG A 11 3.14 20.10 2.22
C ARG A 11 4.64 19.92 2.41
N ILE A 12 5.27 20.74 3.26
CA ILE A 12 6.70 20.62 3.58
C ILE A 12 7.00 19.29 4.28
N GLU A 13 6.19 18.88 5.26
CA GLU A 13 6.37 17.58 5.93
C GLU A 13 6.23 16.40 4.96
N ILE A 14 5.26 16.47 4.04
CA ILE A 14 5.08 15.48 2.98
C ILE A 14 6.29 15.45 2.03
N GLU A 15 6.81 16.62 1.64
CA GLU A 15 7.97 16.76 0.77
C GLU A 15 9.25 16.24 1.45
N GLU A 16 9.43 16.52 2.74
CA GLU A 16 10.55 16.01 3.55
C GLU A 16 10.47 14.50 3.72
N PHE A 17 9.28 13.97 3.99
CA PHE A 17 9.05 12.53 4.07
C PHE A 17 9.31 11.86 2.71
N ARG A 18 8.87 12.48 1.60
CA ARG A 18 9.17 12.02 0.23
C ARG A 18 10.67 12.02 -0.04
N ARG A 19 11.40 13.08 0.32
CA ARG A 19 12.87 13.16 0.18
C ARG A 19 13.58 12.11 1.02
N MET A 20 13.11 11.85 2.23
CA MET A 20 13.64 10.80 3.11
C MET A 20 13.43 9.39 2.50
N LEU A 21 12.26 9.11 1.93
CA LEU A 21 12.01 7.84 1.26
C LEU A 21 12.87 7.67 0.00
N LEU A 22 13.03 8.74 -0.79
CA LEU A 22 13.88 8.75 -1.98
C LEU A 22 15.37 8.58 -1.64
N SER A 23 15.85 9.14 -0.52
CA SER A 23 17.24 8.96 -0.08
C SER A 23 17.50 7.53 0.39
N TYR A 24 16.56 6.89 1.08
CA TYR A 24 16.62 5.47 1.41
C TYR A 24 16.68 4.58 0.15
N ALA A 25 15.90 4.93 -0.88
CA ALA A 25 15.95 4.23 -2.17
C ALA A 25 17.29 4.39 -2.90
N ALA A 26 17.99 5.52 -2.74
CA ALA A 26 19.31 5.75 -3.32
C ALA A 26 20.41 4.95 -2.58
N VAL A 27 20.33 4.83 -1.25
CA VAL A 27 21.26 4.04 -0.43
C VAL A 27 21.12 2.53 -0.72
N HIS A 28 19.90 2.07 -1.01
CA HIS A 28 19.69 0.68 -1.45
C HIS A 28 20.20 0.41 -2.87
N ARG A 29 20.20 1.40 -3.77
CA ARG A 29 20.80 1.27 -5.12
C ARG A 29 22.30 0.99 -5.07
N THR A 30 23.04 1.68 -4.22
CA THR A 30 24.49 1.44 -4.07
C THR A 30 24.81 0.08 -3.43
N LYS A 31 23.93 -0.42 -2.55
CA LYS A 31 24.10 -1.75 -1.95
C LYS A 31 23.76 -2.89 -2.91
N ALA A 32 22.69 -2.76 -3.69
CA ALA A 32 22.32 -3.76 -4.71
C ALA A 32 23.35 -3.88 -5.84
N ALA A 33 24.00 -2.77 -6.23
CA ALA A 33 25.06 -2.79 -7.22
C ALA A 33 26.36 -3.47 -6.73
N ALA A 34 26.60 -3.49 -5.41
CA ALA A 34 27.79 -4.12 -4.83
C ALA A 34 27.63 -5.64 -4.64
N ASP A 35 26.39 -6.13 -4.51
CA ASP A 35 26.10 -7.56 -4.32
C ASP A 35 26.07 -8.34 -5.66
N ASP A 36 26.14 -7.66 -6.81
CA ASP A 36 25.99 -8.23 -8.17
C ASP A 36 27.33 -8.66 -8.83
N GLU A 37 28.49 -8.37 -8.20
CA GLU A 37 29.82 -8.63 -8.80
C GLU A 37 30.38 -10.05 -8.56
N PHE A 38 29.64 -10.97 -7.93
CA PHE A 38 30.12 -12.33 -7.63
C PHE A 38 29.16 -13.47 -7.99
N GLN A 39 28.67 -13.52 -9.24
CA GLN A 39 28.02 -14.73 -9.77
C GLN A 39 28.63 -15.25 -11.08
N ASN A 40 28.88 -16.57 -11.05
CA ASN A 40 29.58 -17.45 -11.99
C ASN A 40 28.87 -17.50 -13.38
N PRO A 41 29.57 -17.77 -14.51
CA PRO A 41 28.98 -17.62 -15.84
C PRO A 41 28.05 -18.77 -16.27
N GLN A 42 26.93 -18.38 -16.91
CA GLN A 42 26.16 -19.08 -17.95
C GLN A 42 25.14 -20.16 -17.52
N HIS A 43 23.93 -19.71 -17.20
CA HIS A 43 22.69 -20.38 -17.66
C HIS A 43 21.65 -19.30 -17.99
N LEU A 44 21.37 -19.07 -19.29
CA LEU A 44 20.28 -18.18 -19.67
C LEU A 44 18.94 -18.90 -19.38
N PRO A 45 18.03 -18.30 -18.59
CA PRO A 45 16.75 -18.91 -18.30
C PRO A 45 15.91 -19.05 -19.57
N THR A 46 15.21 -20.17 -19.69
CA THR A 46 14.29 -20.43 -20.81
C THR A 46 13.10 -19.46 -20.76
N ALA A 47 12.45 -19.21 -21.91
CA ALA A 47 11.27 -18.34 -21.96
C ALA A 47 10.14 -18.76 -20.99
N VAL A 48 10.05 -20.05 -20.66
CA VAL A 48 9.10 -20.59 -19.68
C VAL A 48 9.49 -20.25 -18.25
N GLU A 49 10.78 -20.28 -17.92
CA GLU A 49 11.30 -19.90 -16.60
C GLU A 49 11.20 -18.39 -16.38
N GLN A 50 11.49 -17.59 -17.41
CA GLN A 50 11.30 -16.13 -17.39
C GLN A 50 9.83 -15.75 -17.18
N ASN A 51 8.90 -16.39 -17.90
CA ASN A 51 7.46 -16.13 -17.71
C ASN A 51 6.98 -16.56 -16.32
N ARG A 52 7.48 -17.67 -15.77
CA ARG A 52 7.17 -18.06 -14.39
C ARG A 52 7.69 -17.04 -13.40
N GLU A 53 8.93 -16.59 -13.52
CA GLU A 53 9.51 -15.60 -12.61
C GLU A 53 8.77 -14.26 -12.64
N LEU A 54 8.29 -13.84 -13.82
CA LEU A 54 7.45 -12.65 -13.97
C LEU A 54 6.08 -12.81 -13.28
N GLU A 55 5.45 -13.97 -13.43
CA GLU A 55 4.20 -14.31 -12.71
C GLU A 55 4.44 -14.44 -11.19
N GLU A 56 5.62 -14.91 -10.77
CA GLU A 56 5.99 -14.99 -9.35
C GLU A 56 6.19 -13.60 -8.71
N LYS A 57 6.56 -12.60 -9.51
CA LYS A 57 6.80 -11.22 -9.07
C LYS A 57 5.61 -10.28 -9.36
N LYS A 58 4.45 -10.82 -9.70
CA LYS A 58 3.24 -10.02 -9.92
C LYS A 58 2.47 -9.81 -8.61
N VAL A 59 2.19 -8.55 -8.26
CA VAL A 59 1.47 -8.18 -7.03
C VAL A 59 0.37 -7.18 -7.32
N CYS A 60 -0.64 -7.12 -6.45
CA CYS A 60 -1.74 -6.17 -6.56
C CYS A 60 -1.72 -5.17 -5.39
N VAL A 61 -2.06 -3.91 -5.65
CA VAL A 61 -2.16 -2.84 -4.65
C VAL A 61 -3.55 -2.19 -4.74
N THR A 62 -4.30 -2.16 -3.63
CA THR A 62 -5.58 -1.44 -3.55
C THR A 62 -5.34 0.03 -3.27
N SER A 63 -6.02 0.96 -3.95
CA SER A 63 -5.77 2.40 -3.76
C SER A 63 -4.30 2.79 -4.03
N GLY A 64 -3.69 2.16 -5.05
CA GLY A 64 -2.30 2.39 -5.43
C GLY A 64 -2.01 3.81 -5.95
N VAL A 65 -3.05 4.60 -6.22
CA VAL A 65 -2.97 6.02 -6.60
C VAL A 65 -3.06 6.98 -5.42
N SER A 66 -3.15 6.47 -4.19
CA SER A 66 -3.05 7.26 -2.96
C SER A 66 -1.60 7.62 -2.65
N PHE A 67 -1.37 8.61 -1.78
CA PHE A 67 -0.02 9.02 -1.36
C PHE A 67 0.87 7.83 -0.92
N LEU A 68 0.37 6.99 -0.01
CA LEU A 68 1.09 5.81 0.45
C LEU A 68 1.13 4.71 -0.62
N GLY A 69 0.02 4.53 -1.36
CA GLY A 69 -0.08 3.56 -2.45
C GLY A 69 1.04 3.76 -3.49
N ILE A 70 1.27 4.99 -3.91
CA ILE A 70 2.30 5.36 -4.90
C ILE A 70 3.69 5.01 -4.37
N ALA A 71 3.97 5.33 -3.11
CA ALA A 71 5.25 4.99 -2.50
C ALA A 71 5.50 3.47 -2.46
N ILE A 72 4.46 2.68 -2.15
CA ILE A 72 4.51 1.22 -2.17
C ILE A 72 4.71 0.69 -3.59
N VAL A 73 3.93 1.17 -4.55
CA VAL A 73 4.05 0.81 -5.98
C VAL A 73 5.48 1.07 -6.46
N ASN A 74 6.04 2.25 -6.19
CA ASN A 74 7.40 2.60 -6.57
C ASN A 74 8.46 1.68 -5.95
N GLN A 75 8.33 1.36 -4.65
CA GLN A 75 9.26 0.45 -3.99
C GLN A 75 9.18 -0.98 -4.55
N LEU A 76 7.98 -1.44 -4.92
CA LEU A 76 7.77 -2.74 -5.54
C LEU A 76 8.43 -2.79 -6.93
N LEU A 77 8.19 -1.77 -7.76
CA LEU A 77 8.79 -1.68 -9.10
C LEU A 77 10.32 -1.66 -9.05
N LEU A 78 10.90 -0.87 -8.13
CA LEU A 78 12.35 -0.82 -7.90
C LEU A 78 12.93 -2.17 -7.49
N ARG A 79 12.14 -3.05 -6.89
CA ARG A 79 12.53 -4.40 -6.46
C ARG A 79 12.27 -5.48 -7.51
N GLY A 80 11.86 -5.11 -8.73
CA GLY A 80 11.64 -6.09 -9.80
C GLY A 80 10.22 -6.64 -9.89
N TYR A 81 9.25 -6.08 -9.14
CA TYR A 81 7.87 -6.56 -9.17
C TYR A 81 7.07 -5.91 -10.30
N SER A 82 6.17 -6.67 -10.90
CA SER A 82 5.10 -6.14 -11.76
C SER A 82 3.89 -5.82 -10.89
N VAL A 83 3.32 -4.63 -11.06
CA VAL A 83 2.33 -4.10 -10.11
C VAL A 83 0.99 -3.87 -10.80
N ARG A 84 -0.05 -4.51 -10.28
CA ARG A 84 -1.44 -4.26 -10.64
C ARG A 84 -2.08 -3.30 -9.64
N VAL A 85 -2.53 -2.15 -10.10
CA VAL A 85 -3.22 -1.16 -9.26
C VAL A 85 -4.73 -1.31 -9.46
N ILE A 86 -5.46 -1.52 -8.36
CA ILE A 86 -6.92 -1.42 -8.39
C ILE A 86 -7.33 0.05 -8.44
N VAL A 87 -8.20 0.35 -9.39
CA VAL A 87 -8.85 1.64 -9.60
C VAL A 87 -10.37 1.46 -9.48
N GLU A 88 -11.07 2.33 -8.75
CA GLU A 88 -12.52 2.19 -8.53
C GLU A 88 -13.33 3.07 -9.48
N ASN A 89 -12.72 4.13 -10.02
CA ASN A 89 -13.38 5.10 -10.87
C ASN A 89 -12.42 5.69 -11.92
N GLN A 90 -12.98 6.53 -12.80
CA GLN A 90 -12.25 7.16 -13.90
C GLN A 90 -11.19 8.17 -13.39
N GLU A 91 -11.42 8.82 -12.26
CA GLU A 91 -10.47 9.76 -11.65
C GLU A 91 -9.20 9.03 -11.18
N ASP A 92 -9.34 7.85 -10.57
CA ASP A 92 -8.20 7.02 -10.17
C ASP A 92 -7.37 6.61 -11.39
N LEU A 93 -8.04 6.26 -12.49
CA LEU A 93 -7.39 5.87 -13.73
C LEU A 93 -6.66 7.05 -14.40
N GLU A 94 -7.21 8.25 -14.31
CA GLU A 94 -6.56 9.48 -14.76
C GLU A 94 -5.33 9.82 -13.91
N LYS A 95 -5.43 9.74 -12.59
CA LYS A 95 -4.28 9.90 -11.68
C LYS A 95 -3.16 8.94 -12.02
N LEU A 96 -3.49 7.67 -12.27
CA LEU A 96 -2.48 6.67 -12.65
C LEU A 96 -1.76 7.04 -13.95
N ARG A 97 -2.49 7.48 -14.97
CA ARG A 97 -1.91 7.95 -16.24
C ARG A 97 -1.04 9.19 -16.05
N GLU A 98 -1.46 10.14 -15.24
CA GLU A 98 -0.68 11.35 -14.96
C GLU A 98 0.65 10.99 -14.27
N MET A 99 0.65 10.02 -13.35
CA MET A 99 1.86 9.55 -12.68
C MET A 99 2.83 8.82 -13.62
N GLU A 100 2.30 8.07 -14.60
CA GLU A 100 3.11 7.46 -15.66
C GLU A 100 3.76 8.54 -16.55
N ILE A 101 3.01 9.58 -16.93
CA ILE A 101 3.50 10.67 -17.79
C ILE A 101 4.56 11.53 -17.08
N THR A 102 4.33 11.84 -15.81
CA THR A 102 5.21 12.71 -15.00
C THR A 102 6.47 11.99 -14.52
N GLY A 103 6.56 10.67 -14.71
CA GLY A 103 7.69 9.85 -14.27
C GLY A 103 7.77 9.72 -12.75
N GLU A 104 6.68 9.98 -12.04
CA GLU A 104 6.59 9.72 -10.60
C GLU A 104 6.68 8.23 -10.29
N MET A 105 6.30 7.40 -11.27
CA MET A 105 6.59 5.98 -11.31
C MET A 105 7.91 5.80 -12.07
N GLY A 106 8.98 5.53 -11.32
CA GLY A 106 10.35 5.59 -11.81
C GLY A 106 10.61 4.73 -13.06
N PRO A 107 11.74 4.94 -13.76
CA PRO A 107 12.07 4.20 -14.98
C PRO A 107 12.27 2.73 -14.65
N SER A 108 11.25 1.93 -14.90
CA SER A 108 11.17 0.53 -14.55
C SER A 108 10.93 -0.28 -15.82
N MET A 109 11.74 -1.33 -16.04
CA MET A 109 11.45 -2.34 -17.07
C MET A 109 10.18 -3.15 -16.75
N ASN A 110 9.67 -3.06 -15.51
CA ASN A 110 8.50 -3.78 -15.05
C ASN A 110 7.23 -2.99 -15.30
N THR A 111 6.14 -3.71 -15.55
CA THR A 111 4.87 -3.16 -15.97
C THR A 111 4.00 -2.76 -14.78
N VAL A 112 3.32 -1.64 -14.96
CA VAL A 112 2.19 -1.23 -14.13
C VAL A 112 0.95 -1.43 -14.95
N GLU A 113 -0.07 -2.04 -14.36
CA GLU A 113 -1.36 -2.23 -15.00
C GLU A 113 -2.48 -1.74 -14.09
N ALA A 114 -3.44 -1.04 -14.67
CA ALA A 114 -4.67 -0.67 -13.99
C ALA A 114 -5.69 -1.79 -14.14
N VAL A 115 -6.43 -2.10 -13.07
CA VAL A 115 -7.60 -2.98 -13.13
C VAL A 115 -8.77 -2.32 -12.42
N MET A 116 -9.93 -2.31 -13.08
CA MET A 116 -11.17 -1.85 -12.45
C MET A 116 -11.71 -2.94 -11.53
N ALA A 117 -11.90 -2.63 -10.25
CA ALA A 117 -12.58 -3.52 -9.31
C ALA A 117 -13.19 -2.70 -8.17
N SER A 118 -14.27 -3.19 -7.57
CA SER A 118 -14.90 -2.53 -6.42
C SER A 118 -14.46 -3.20 -5.13
N LEU A 119 -14.06 -2.41 -4.14
CA LEU A 119 -13.71 -2.91 -2.81
C LEU A 119 -14.90 -3.55 -2.07
N ASN A 120 -16.13 -3.32 -2.55
CA ASN A 120 -17.37 -3.88 -2.01
C ASN A 120 -17.81 -5.18 -2.69
N ASP A 121 -17.12 -5.60 -3.76
CA ASP A 121 -17.45 -6.80 -4.53
C ASP A 121 -16.28 -7.80 -4.55
N VAL A 122 -16.41 -8.84 -3.74
CA VAL A 122 -15.44 -9.93 -3.59
C VAL A 122 -15.13 -10.62 -4.92
N GLN A 123 -16.10 -10.74 -5.82
CA GLN A 123 -15.88 -11.41 -7.11
C GLN A 123 -15.00 -10.54 -8.02
N SER A 124 -15.31 -9.24 -8.12
CA SER A 124 -14.48 -8.29 -8.86
C SER A 124 -13.05 -8.24 -8.32
N LEU A 125 -12.87 -8.31 -7.00
CA LEU A 125 -11.56 -8.36 -6.36
C LEU A 125 -10.83 -9.66 -6.69
N SER A 126 -11.49 -10.81 -6.63
CA SER A 126 -10.87 -12.10 -6.98
C SER A 126 -10.41 -12.15 -8.43
N GLU A 127 -11.18 -11.56 -9.34
CA GLU A 127 -10.81 -11.43 -10.75
C GLU A 127 -9.60 -10.50 -10.91
N ALA A 128 -9.60 -9.37 -10.22
CA ALA A 128 -8.47 -8.45 -10.16
C ALA A 128 -7.22 -9.06 -9.51
N PHE A 129 -7.36 -10.00 -8.57
CA PHE A 129 -6.22 -10.67 -7.91
C PHE A 129 -5.67 -11.85 -8.71
N ASN A 130 -6.39 -12.34 -9.71
CA ASN A 130 -6.00 -13.52 -10.46
C ASN A 130 -4.65 -13.32 -11.18
N GLY A 131 -3.71 -14.23 -10.95
CA GLY A 131 -2.34 -14.14 -11.48
C GLY A 131 -1.38 -13.29 -10.62
N CYS A 132 -1.88 -12.57 -9.61
CA CYS A 132 -1.00 -11.98 -8.59
C CYS A 132 -0.61 -13.02 -7.54
N ARG A 133 0.57 -12.86 -6.95
CA ARG A 133 1.12 -13.66 -5.84
C ARG A 133 0.90 -13.03 -4.48
N GLY A 134 0.74 -11.71 -4.43
CA GLY A 134 0.48 -10.99 -3.20
C GLY A 134 -0.41 -9.78 -3.41
N VAL A 135 -1.10 -9.38 -2.35
CA VAL A 135 -1.94 -8.17 -2.29
C VAL A 135 -1.43 -7.26 -1.19
N PHE A 136 -1.27 -5.98 -1.51
CA PHE A 136 -1.06 -4.90 -0.55
C PHE A 136 -2.36 -4.11 -0.43
N HIS A 137 -3.05 -4.29 0.68
CA HIS A 137 -4.25 -3.55 1.00
C HIS A 137 -3.88 -2.24 1.69
N THR A 138 -3.98 -1.15 0.95
CA THR A 138 -3.68 0.22 1.41
C THR A 138 -4.88 1.16 1.33
N ALA A 139 -6.08 0.64 1.03
CA ALA A 139 -7.29 1.46 1.04
C ALA A 139 -7.64 1.84 2.49
N ALA A 140 -7.91 3.12 2.72
CA ALA A 140 -8.35 3.65 4.00
C ALA A 140 -9.43 4.72 3.74
N PHE A 141 -10.41 4.81 4.63
CA PHE A 141 -11.57 5.68 4.50
C PHE A 141 -11.57 6.69 5.64
N VAL A 142 -10.52 7.51 5.67
CA VAL A 142 -10.35 8.59 6.63
C VAL A 142 -10.87 9.90 6.07
N ASP A 143 -11.38 10.78 6.93
CA ASP A 143 -11.65 12.17 6.57
C ASP A 143 -10.33 12.83 6.11
N PRO A 144 -10.21 13.23 4.83
CA PRO A 144 -8.98 13.84 4.31
C PRO A 144 -8.62 15.14 5.05
N ALA A 145 -9.61 15.84 5.59
CA ALA A 145 -9.41 17.08 6.33
C ALA A 145 -9.11 16.83 7.82
N GLY A 146 -9.38 15.63 8.33
CA GLY A 146 -9.26 15.27 9.75
C GLY A 146 -10.17 16.09 10.68
N LEU A 147 -11.19 16.76 10.12
CA LEU A 147 -12.03 17.71 10.85
C LEU A 147 -13.17 17.01 11.59
N SER A 148 -13.68 15.92 11.03
CA SER A 148 -14.81 15.16 11.57
C SER A 148 -14.39 14.03 12.52
N GLY A 149 -13.09 13.72 12.57
CA GLY A 149 -12.54 12.58 13.29
C GLY A 149 -12.86 11.25 12.61
N TYR A 150 -12.48 10.15 13.25
CA TYR A 150 -12.83 8.81 12.79
C TYR A 150 -14.21 8.44 13.32
N SER A 151 -15.12 8.07 12.42
CA SER A 151 -16.51 7.79 12.75
C SER A 151 -16.79 6.29 12.77
N LYS A 152 -17.83 5.89 13.52
CA LYS A 152 -18.31 4.50 13.52
C LYS A 152 -18.62 3.98 12.11
N SER A 153 -19.22 4.80 11.25
CA SER A 153 -19.50 4.43 9.86
C SER A 153 -18.22 4.21 9.04
N MET A 154 -17.17 4.99 9.28
CA MET A 154 -15.87 4.77 8.62
C MET A 154 -15.27 3.44 9.08
N ALA A 155 -15.33 3.14 10.38
CA ALA A 155 -14.91 1.86 10.94
C ALA A 155 -15.64 0.68 10.30
N GLU A 156 -16.96 0.77 10.18
CA GLU A 156 -17.80 -0.27 9.57
C GLU A 156 -17.45 -0.51 8.10
N VAL A 157 -17.17 0.56 7.34
CA VAL A 157 -16.72 0.47 5.95
C VAL A 157 -15.33 -0.17 5.85
N GLU A 158 -14.36 0.26 6.65
CA GLU A 158 -13.01 -0.32 6.66
C GLU A 158 -13.00 -1.80 7.03
N VAL A 159 -13.81 -2.20 8.01
CA VAL A 159 -13.98 -3.61 8.40
C VAL A 159 -14.59 -4.42 7.25
N MET A 160 -15.62 -3.89 6.58
CA MET A 160 -16.28 -4.57 5.47
C MET A 160 -15.32 -4.73 4.27
N VAL A 161 -14.60 -3.68 3.89
CA VAL A 161 -13.63 -3.71 2.80
C VAL A 161 -12.46 -4.66 3.12
N SER A 162 -11.90 -4.59 4.33
CA SER A 162 -10.82 -5.50 4.76
C SER A 162 -11.26 -6.97 4.72
N LYS A 163 -12.51 -7.26 5.13
CA LYS A 163 -13.09 -8.61 5.02
C LYS A 163 -13.24 -9.04 3.57
N ASN A 164 -13.71 -8.17 2.68
CA ASN A 164 -13.87 -8.48 1.27
C ASN A 164 -12.53 -8.77 0.59
N VAL A 165 -11.52 -7.94 0.82
CA VAL A 165 -10.16 -8.13 0.30
C VAL A 165 -9.56 -9.44 0.81
N THR A 166 -9.66 -9.71 2.11
CA THR A 166 -9.14 -10.96 2.70
C THR A 166 -9.87 -12.18 2.14
N ARG A 167 -11.19 -12.10 1.96
CA ARG A 167 -11.99 -13.17 1.37
C ARG A 167 -11.63 -13.42 -0.09
N ALA A 168 -11.49 -12.35 -0.88
CA ALA A 168 -11.04 -12.44 -2.26
C ALA A 168 -9.65 -13.09 -2.33
N CYS A 169 -8.69 -12.67 -1.50
CA CYS A 169 -7.38 -13.31 -1.40
C CYS A 169 -7.48 -14.81 -1.09
N ALA A 170 -8.37 -15.21 -0.18
CA ALA A 170 -8.55 -16.60 0.22
C ALA A 170 -9.15 -17.49 -0.89
N ILE A 171 -9.98 -16.94 -1.78
CA ILE A 171 -10.61 -17.69 -2.87
C ILE A 171 -9.80 -17.66 -4.17
N THR A 172 -8.81 -16.76 -4.30
CA THR A 172 -7.94 -16.66 -5.48
C THR A 172 -6.68 -17.54 -5.31
N PRO A 173 -6.53 -18.68 -6.03
CA PRO A 173 -5.48 -19.67 -5.75
C PRO A 173 -4.03 -19.18 -5.94
N SER A 174 -3.82 -18.17 -6.79
CA SER A 174 -2.50 -17.59 -7.07
C SER A 174 -1.96 -16.78 -5.89
N ILE A 175 -2.83 -16.19 -5.08
CA ILE A 175 -2.45 -15.36 -3.93
C ILE A 175 -1.82 -16.23 -2.84
N LYS A 176 -0.68 -15.78 -2.32
CA LYS A 176 0.06 -16.42 -1.23
C LYS A 176 0.16 -15.55 0.00
N ASN A 177 0.19 -14.22 -0.19
CA ASN A 177 0.35 -13.27 0.91
C ASN A 177 -0.61 -12.09 0.74
N CYS A 178 -1.15 -11.61 1.84
CA CYS A 178 -1.88 -10.35 1.90
C CYS A 178 -1.25 -9.49 3.00
N VAL A 179 -0.90 -8.25 2.66
CA VAL A 179 -0.35 -7.26 3.59
C VAL A 179 -1.41 -6.19 3.81
N LEU A 180 -1.86 -6.03 5.05
CA LEU A 180 -2.78 -4.98 5.45
C LEU A 180 -1.99 -3.78 5.99
N THR A 181 -2.26 -2.59 5.45
CA THR A 181 -1.78 -1.34 6.05
C THR A 181 -2.71 -0.95 7.19
N SER A 182 -2.28 -1.19 8.42
CA SER A 182 -2.95 -0.66 9.62
C SER A 182 -2.35 0.69 10.03
N SER A 183 -2.68 1.18 11.22
CA SER A 183 -2.19 2.44 11.78
C SER A 183 -1.76 2.24 13.23
N LEU A 184 -0.81 3.06 13.68
CA LEU A 184 -0.42 3.13 15.09
C LEU A 184 -1.62 3.43 16.02
N LEU A 185 -2.66 4.10 15.48
CA LEU A 185 -3.93 4.36 16.18
C LEU A 185 -4.63 3.09 16.67
N ALA A 186 -4.37 1.93 16.06
CA ALA A 186 -4.90 0.65 16.53
C ALA A 186 -4.30 0.18 17.86
N CYS A 187 -3.20 0.79 18.34
CA CYS A 187 -2.42 0.27 19.47
C CYS A 187 -2.13 1.29 20.60
N ILE A 188 -2.31 2.59 20.38
CA ILE A 188 -1.83 3.64 21.32
C ILE A 188 -2.88 4.21 22.27
N TRP A 189 -4.18 4.05 21.98
CA TRP A 189 -5.23 4.65 22.80
C TRP A 189 -5.59 3.73 23.96
N LYS A 190 -4.86 3.89 25.06
CA LYS A 190 -5.02 3.09 26.27
C LYS A 190 -5.19 3.99 27.48
N ASP A 191 -5.72 3.44 28.56
CA ASP A 191 -5.79 4.15 29.84
C ASP A 191 -4.39 4.58 30.32
N LEU A 192 -4.34 5.69 31.05
CA LEU A 192 -3.09 6.26 31.60
C LEU A 192 -2.33 5.31 32.52
N ASN A 193 -3.01 4.30 33.07
CA ASN A 193 -2.40 3.28 33.94
C ASN A 193 -1.84 2.08 33.16
N SER A 194 -1.97 2.08 31.83
CA SER A 194 -1.43 1.02 30.98
C SER A 194 0.08 1.15 30.77
N SER A 195 0.71 0.05 30.34
CA SER A 195 2.12 0.06 29.94
C SER A 195 2.35 1.10 28.84
N THR A 196 3.43 1.87 28.98
CA THR A 196 3.86 2.86 27.98
C THR A 196 4.58 2.23 26.79
N THR A 197 4.95 0.95 26.88
CA THR A 197 5.55 0.20 25.77
C THR A 197 4.47 -0.33 24.85
N ILE A 198 4.62 -0.08 23.55
CA ILE A 198 3.73 -0.56 22.48
C ILE A 198 4.45 -1.64 21.68
N ASP A 199 3.81 -2.78 21.53
CA ASP A 199 4.29 -3.97 20.81
C ASP A 199 3.18 -4.58 19.93
N HIS A 200 3.41 -5.78 19.40
CA HIS A 200 2.46 -6.46 18.49
C HIS A 200 1.23 -7.04 19.19
N ASP A 201 1.24 -7.14 20.52
CA ASP A 201 0.10 -7.59 21.33
C ASP A 201 -0.73 -6.40 21.87
N SER A 202 -0.32 -5.18 21.53
CA SER A 202 -0.96 -3.95 21.98
C SER A 202 -2.17 -3.59 21.12
N TRP A 203 -3.28 -3.30 21.79
CA TRP A 203 -4.51 -2.80 21.17
C TRP A 203 -5.00 -1.55 21.88
N SER A 204 -5.57 -0.63 21.10
CA SER A 204 -6.33 0.51 21.58
C SER A 204 -7.66 0.06 22.18
N ASP A 205 -8.09 0.75 23.24
CA ASP A 205 -9.39 0.55 23.85
C ASP A 205 -10.50 1.14 22.97
N GLU A 206 -11.47 0.31 22.62
CA GLU A 206 -12.58 0.68 21.74
C GLU A 206 -13.40 1.85 22.31
N SER A 207 -13.62 1.89 23.64
CA SER A 207 -14.40 2.96 24.25
C SER A 207 -13.67 4.31 24.19
N ILE A 208 -12.35 4.30 24.36
CA ILE A 208 -11.51 5.51 24.19
C ILE A 208 -11.55 5.97 22.75
N CYS A 209 -11.40 5.05 21.79
CA CYS A 209 -11.50 5.34 20.35
C CYS A 209 -12.82 6.02 20.00
N ILE A 210 -13.96 5.39 20.34
CA ILE A 210 -15.31 5.87 20.04
C ILE A 210 -15.57 7.23 20.70
N ASN A 211 -15.23 7.39 21.97
CA ASN A 211 -15.53 8.61 22.72
C ASN A 211 -14.73 9.82 22.20
N ASN A 212 -13.52 9.59 21.68
CA ASN A 212 -12.65 10.65 21.19
C ASN A 212 -12.62 10.78 19.66
N LYS A 213 -13.28 9.88 18.92
CA LYS A 213 -13.28 9.81 17.45
C LYS A 213 -11.87 9.72 16.86
N VAL A 214 -11.03 8.88 17.47
CA VAL A 214 -9.61 8.71 17.10
C VAL A 214 -9.32 7.37 16.43
N CYS A 215 -10.31 6.49 16.46
CA CYS A 215 -10.52 5.18 15.85
C CYS A 215 -12.00 4.83 16.11
#